data_AF-A0A183GL42-F1
#
_entry.id   AF-A0A183GL42-F1
#
_cell.length_a   1.000
_cell.length_b   1.000
_cell.length_c   1.000
_cell.angle_alpha   90.00
_cell.angle_beta   90.00
_cell.angle_gamma   90.00
#
_symmetry.space_group_name_H-M   'P 1'
#
loop_
_entity.id
_entity.type
_entity.pdbx_description
1 polymer ?
#
loop_
_entity_poly.entity_id
_entity_poly.type
_entity_poly.pdbx_seq_one_letter_code
_entity_poly.pdbx_strand_id
1 'polypeptide(L)'
;MNTNIEQQIQDGEKGSPVPADFFPCSICGMMYGSTYTRKRHMKNIHGDENGERLSTVTCPGCPDLFDSNIQLARHCHEKHNDDGVDFTIIEKEFPTLDMFENWKRDMERETFSTLIKRTTWIRGKGKTTMYLCHNAGGNGCIREARKEKERHKRSKRFHKHCPCFLKMTECVKGNIEVVASFGHYGHDLNPVLSKLPAEDECYIKDMLVAGIPPQKVAPRIM
;
A
#
# COMPACT_ATOMS: atom_id res chain seq x y z
N MET A 1 -7.61 57.83 -50.39
CA MET A 1 -6.67 57.02 -49.58
C MET A 1 -7.49 56.14 -48.67
N ASN A 2 -7.16 54.84 -48.67
CA ASN A 2 -7.50 53.79 -47.68
C ASN A 2 -8.92 53.19 -47.82
N THR A 3 -9.12 52.10 -48.57
CA THR A 3 -8.78 50.66 -48.40
C THR A 3 -9.93 49.84 -47.79
N ASN A 4 -10.52 49.02 -48.64
CA ASN A 4 -11.02 47.64 -48.46
C ASN A 4 -10.78 46.98 -47.08
N ILE A 5 -11.77 46.22 -46.58
CA ILE A 5 -11.70 44.76 -46.41
C ILE A 5 -13.10 44.20 -46.09
N GLU A 6 -13.41 43.10 -46.76
CA GLU A 6 -14.66 42.36 -46.80
C GLU A 6 -14.83 41.37 -45.63
N GLN A 7 -16.05 40.81 -45.58
CA GLN A 7 -16.39 39.40 -45.36
C GLN A 7 -16.83 38.89 -43.97
N GLN A 8 -17.94 38.14 -44.08
CA GLN A 8 -18.71 37.34 -43.13
C GLN A 8 -18.00 36.00 -42.83
N ILE A 9 -18.39 35.31 -41.73
CA ILE A 9 -18.52 33.83 -41.52
C ILE A 9 -18.83 33.64 -40.01
N GLN A 10 -20.01 33.21 -39.56
CA GLN A 10 -20.62 31.87 -39.54
C GLN A 10 -19.94 30.83 -38.62
N ASP A 11 -20.78 30.32 -37.72
CA ASP A 11 -20.86 28.95 -37.21
C ASP A 11 -19.93 28.47 -36.09
N GLY A 12 -20.62 28.10 -34.99
CA GLY A 12 -20.06 27.44 -33.83
C GLY A 12 -19.37 26.14 -34.17
N GLU A 13 -18.20 25.96 -33.55
CA GLU A 13 -17.42 24.75 -33.61
C GLU A 13 -18.22 23.59 -33.00
N LYS A 14 -18.73 22.75 -33.90
CA LYS A 14 -19.25 21.42 -33.61
C LYS A 14 -18.12 20.60 -32.98
N GLY A 15 -18.22 20.34 -31.68
CA GLY A 15 -17.36 19.39 -31.00
C GLY A 15 -17.42 18.03 -31.70
N SER A 16 -16.24 17.49 -32.00
CA SER A 16 -16.05 16.19 -32.63
C SER A 16 -16.82 15.07 -31.91
N PRO A 17 -17.32 14.04 -32.63
CA PRO A 17 -18.04 12.94 -32.00
C PRO A 17 -17.08 12.16 -31.10
N VAL A 18 -17.40 12.09 -29.81
CA VAL A 18 -16.65 11.27 -28.84
C VAL A 18 -16.83 9.79 -29.21
N PRO A 19 -15.76 8.99 -29.37
CA PRO A 19 -15.87 7.56 -29.66
C PRO A 19 -16.66 6.83 -28.56
N ALA A 20 -17.61 5.98 -28.96
CA ALA A 20 -18.63 5.35 -28.10
C ALA A 20 -18.08 4.36 -27.04
N ASP A 21 -16.77 4.11 -27.01
CA ASP A 21 -16.14 3.10 -26.15
C ASP A 21 -15.52 3.66 -24.85
N PHE A 22 -15.66 4.96 -24.60
CA PHE A 22 -15.13 5.60 -23.41
C PHE A 22 -16.23 6.16 -22.51
N PHE A 23 -16.07 5.93 -21.20
CA PHE A 23 -17.02 6.30 -20.16
C PHE A 23 -16.46 7.49 -19.35
N PRO A 24 -16.77 8.74 -19.72
CA PRO A 24 -16.28 9.92 -19.01
C PRO A 24 -16.82 9.99 -17.58
N CYS A 25 -16.00 10.46 -16.64
CA CYS A 25 -16.46 10.92 -15.35
C CYS A 25 -17.29 12.19 -15.52
N SER A 26 -18.50 12.22 -14.94
CA SER A 26 -19.41 13.36 -15.01
C SER A 26 -18.96 14.56 -14.17
N ILE A 27 -17.98 14.39 -13.27
CA ILE A 27 -17.51 15.45 -12.36
C ILE A 27 -16.17 16.03 -12.82
N CYS A 28 -15.19 15.19 -13.17
CA CYS A 28 -13.85 15.63 -13.55
C CYS A 28 -13.48 15.39 -15.02
N GLY A 29 -14.38 14.82 -15.83
CA GLY A 29 -14.17 14.60 -17.26
C GLY A 29 -13.18 13.49 -17.63
N MET A 30 -12.58 12.80 -16.65
CA MET A 30 -11.62 11.72 -16.90
C MET A 30 -12.25 10.56 -17.69
N MET A 31 -11.54 10.07 -18.72
CA MET A 31 -12.02 9.01 -19.61
C MET A 31 -11.62 7.62 -19.14
N TYR A 32 -12.54 6.66 -19.19
CA TYR A 32 -12.32 5.27 -18.77
C TYR A 32 -12.76 4.30 -19.85
N GLY A 33 -11.97 3.25 -20.11
CA GLY A 33 -12.33 2.21 -21.08
C GLY A 33 -13.40 1.20 -20.62
N SER A 34 -14.00 1.38 -19.44
CA SER A 34 -15.14 0.56 -18.99
C SER A 34 -16.03 1.28 -17.98
N THR A 35 -17.31 0.90 -17.91
CA THR A 35 -18.24 1.36 -16.88
C THR A 35 -17.79 0.97 -15.47
N TYR A 36 -17.15 -0.19 -15.30
CA TYR A 36 -16.64 -0.65 -14.00
C TYR A 36 -15.52 0.24 -13.47
N THR A 37 -14.53 0.56 -14.31
CA THR A 37 -13.42 1.44 -13.91
C THR A 37 -13.89 2.87 -13.64
N ARG A 38 -14.87 3.38 -14.41
CA ARG A 38 -15.55 4.64 -14.10
C ARG A 38 -16.31 4.57 -12.77
N LYS A 39 -17.15 3.56 -12.53
CA LYS A 39 -17.92 3.41 -11.28
C LYS A 39 -17.01 3.32 -10.06
N ARG A 40 -15.90 2.57 -10.17
CA ARG A 40 -14.88 2.50 -9.12
C ARG A 40 -14.20 3.85 -8.89
N HIS A 41 -13.92 4.60 -9.96
CA HIS A 41 -13.42 5.97 -9.85
C HIS A 41 -14.43 6.88 -9.13
N MET A 42 -15.70 6.85 -9.52
CA MET A 42 -16.77 7.62 -8.85
C MET A 42 -16.80 7.28 -7.36
N LYS A 43 -16.85 5.98 -7.02
CA LYS A 43 -16.88 5.48 -5.65
C LYS A 43 -15.69 5.96 -4.80
N ASN A 44 -14.49 5.94 -5.38
CA ASN A 44 -13.25 6.19 -4.62
C ASN A 44 -12.81 7.66 -4.63
N ILE A 45 -13.18 8.43 -5.65
CA ILE A 45 -12.73 9.81 -5.84
C ILE A 45 -13.85 10.81 -5.53
N HIS A 46 -15.09 10.47 -5.85
CA HIS A 46 -16.26 11.34 -5.72
C HIS A 46 -17.27 10.90 -4.65
N GLY A 47 -17.14 9.67 -4.13
CA GLY A 47 -18.03 9.13 -3.10
C GLY A 47 -19.29 8.47 -3.66
N ASP A 48 -20.23 8.12 -2.77
CA ASP A 48 -21.60 7.74 -3.17
C ASP A 48 -22.48 8.98 -3.40
N GLU A 49 -23.79 8.76 -3.52
CA GLU A 49 -24.82 9.79 -3.70
C GLU A 49 -24.84 10.88 -2.60
N ASN A 50 -24.12 10.69 -1.48
CA ASN A 50 -23.93 11.69 -0.42
C ASN A 50 -22.57 12.42 -0.49
N GLY A 51 -21.71 12.11 -1.46
CA GLY A 51 -20.42 12.78 -1.66
C GLY A 51 -19.30 12.36 -0.69
N GLU A 52 -19.52 11.34 0.15
CA GLU A 52 -18.50 10.84 1.08
C GLU A 52 -17.58 9.82 0.39
N ARG A 53 -16.27 10.06 0.46
CA ARG A 53 -15.26 9.08 -0.01
C ARG A 53 -15.49 7.75 0.71
N LEU A 54 -15.66 6.68 -0.05
CA LEU A 54 -15.84 5.37 0.57
C LEU A 54 -14.52 4.90 1.17
N SER A 55 -14.50 4.83 2.51
CA SER A 55 -13.47 4.18 3.31
C SER A 55 -13.12 2.82 2.71
N THR A 56 -11.90 2.70 2.17
CA THR A 56 -11.47 1.51 1.42
C THR A 56 -10.68 0.51 2.26
N VAL A 57 -10.27 0.91 3.47
CA VAL A 57 -9.42 0.16 4.39
C VAL A 57 -10.28 -0.36 5.54
N THR A 58 -10.28 -1.66 5.80
CA THR A 58 -11.11 -2.31 6.83
C THR A 58 -10.24 -2.81 7.99
N CYS A 59 -10.73 -2.73 9.22
CA CYS A 59 -10.07 -3.38 10.34
C CYS A 59 -10.11 -4.92 10.19
N PRO A 60 -9.01 -5.64 10.51
CA PRO A 60 -9.02 -7.10 10.54
C PRO A 60 -9.88 -7.73 11.64
N GLY A 61 -10.07 -7.06 12.78
CA GLY A 61 -10.72 -7.63 13.97
C GLY A 61 -12.03 -6.96 14.39
N CYS A 62 -12.49 -5.94 13.67
CA CYS A 62 -13.75 -5.25 13.94
C CYS A 62 -14.38 -4.74 12.63
N PRO A 63 -15.66 -4.32 12.64
CA PRO A 63 -16.37 -3.89 11.43
C PRO A 63 -15.99 -2.48 10.95
N ASP A 64 -15.10 -1.76 11.65
CA ASP A 64 -14.77 -0.37 11.34
C ASP A 64 -14.02 -0.21 10.00
N LEU A 65 -14.30 0.90 9.32
CA LEU A 65 -13.69 1.27 8.04
C LEU A 65 -12.98 2.62 8.13
N PHE A 66 -11.91 2.75 7.36
CA PHE A 66 -11.02 3.91 7.34
C PHE A 66 -10.66 4.34 5.92
N ASP A 67 -10.29 5.60 5.77
CA ASP A 67 -9.83 6.18 4.50
C ASP A 67 -8.36 5.88 4.21
N SER A 68 -7.60 5.46 5.21
CA SER A 68 -6.16 5.22 5.09
C SER A 68 -5.62 4.19 6.09
N ASN A 69 -4.47 3.60 5.76
CA ASN A 69 -3.77 2.71 6.70
C ASN A 69 -3.26 3.45 7.94
N ILE A 70 -3.02 4.78 7.87
CA ILE A 70 -2.64 5.60 9.04
C ILE A 70 -3.78 5.61 10.05
N GLN A 71 -5.01 5.85 9.60
CA GLN A 71 -6.19 5.81 10.47
C GLN A 71 -6.44 4.39 11.02
N LEU A 72 -6.25 3.36 10.21
CA LEU A 72 -6.33 1.96 10.68
C LEU A 72 -5.31 1.69 11.79
N ALA A 73 -4.05 2.09 11.62
CA ALA A 73 -3.02 1.88 12.63
C ALA A 73 -3.34 2.63 13.94
N ARG A 74 -3.81 3.88 13.84
CA ARG A 74 -4.27 4.63 15.02
C ARG A 74 -5.45 3.94 15.72
N HIS A 75 -6.44 3.47 14.97
CA HIS A 75 -7.54 2.69 15.52
C HIS A 75 -7.04 1.43 16.24
N CYS A 76 -6.11 0.67 15.65
CA CYS A 76 -5.52 -0.50 16.29
C CYS A 76 -4.76 -0.12 17.57
N HIS A 77 -4.04 1.01 17.59
CA HIS A 77 -3.39 1.52 18.80
C HIS A 77 -4.39 1.85 19.92
N GLU A 78 -5.56 2.40 19.59
CA GLU A 78 -6.57 2.82 20.56
C GLU A 78 -7.50 1.70 21.03
N LYS A 79 -7.77 0.70 20.18
CA LYS A 79 -8.84 -0.30 20.39
C LYS A 79 -8.37 -1.75 20.39
N HIS A 80 -7.15 -2.02 19.92
CA HIS A 80 -6.63 -3.38 19.74
C HIS A 80 -5.19 -3.55 20.24
N ASN A 81 -4.73 -2.67 21.15
CA ASN A 81 -3.40 -2.73 21.76
C ASN A 81 -3.33 -3.70 22.96
N ASP A 82 -4.30 -4.59 23.09
CA ASP A 82 -4.42 -5.49 24.25
C ASP A 82 -3.36 -6.61 24.24
N ASP A 83 -2.84 -6.95 23.07
CA ASP A 83 -1.82 -7.99 22.87
C ASP A 83 -0.37 -7.49 22.99
N GLY A 84 -0.17 -6.22 23.40
CA GLY A 84 1.16 -5.61 23.54
C GLY A 84 1.87 -5.31 22.21
N VAL A 85 1.13 -5.23 21.11
CA VAL A 85 1.65 -4.91 19.77
C VAL A 85 1.77 -3.40 19.61
N ASP A 86 2.95 -2.92 19.25
CA ASP A 86 3.17 -1.49 19.04
C ASP A 86 2.66 -1.00 17.67
N PHE A 87 1.54 -0.29 17.68
CA PHE A 87 0.94 0.36 16.50
C PHE A 87 1.37 1.82 16.32
N THR A 88 2.34 2.32 17.09
CA THR A 88 2.77 3.72 17.07
C THR A 88 3.07 4.21 15.65
N ILE A 89 2.60 5.43 15.35
CA ILE A 89 2.90 6.11 14.10
C ILE A 89 4.28 6.74 14.21
N ILE A 90 5.18 6.33 13.33
CA ILE A 90 6.54 6.85 13.21
C ILE A 90 6.56 7.85 12.07
N GLU A 91 6.97 9.08 12.37
CA GLU A 91 7.22 10.13 11.38
C GLU A 91 8.72 10.45 11.37
N LYS A 92 9.36 10.38 10.20
CA LYS A 92 10.79 10.65 10.04
C LYS A 92 11.08 11.38 8.74
N GLU A 93 12.18 12.11 8.71
CA GLU A 93 12.72 12.71 7.51
C GLU A 93 14.14 12.20 7.24
N PHE A 94 14.46 11.96 5.96
CA PHE A 94 15.77 11.52 5.51
C PHE A 94 16.29 12.46 4.42
N PRO A 95 17.58 12.83 4.47
CA PRO A 95 18.19 13.65 3.42
C PRO A 95 18.33 12.93 2.07
N THR A 96 18.48 11.61 2.09
CA THR A 96 18.73 10.79 0.88
C THR A 96 17.93 9.50 0.89
N LEU A 97 17.73 8.94 -0.30
CA LEU A 97 17.05 7.65 -0.48
C LEU A 97 17.79 6.50 0.20
N ASP A 98 19.11 6.51 0.16
CA ASP A 98 19.95 5.48 0.77
C ASP A 98 19.76 5.41 2.30
N MET A 99 19.73 6.58 2.97
CA MET A 99 19.48 6.64 4.41
C MET A 99 18.09 6.11 4.78
N PHE A 100 17.09 6.41 3.95
CA PHE A 100 15.74 5.86 4.09
C PHE A 100 15.73 4.34 3.90
N GLU A 101 16.39 3.81 2.87
CA GLU A 101 16.43 2.38 2.57
C GLU A 101 17.12 1.59 3.68
N ASN A 102 18.22 2.11 4.22
CA ASN A 102 18.91 1.54 5.38
C ASN A 102 18.01 1.50 6.60
N TRP A 103 17.38 2.63 6.95
CA TRP A 103 16.43 2.68 8.08
C TRP A 103 15.23 1.73 7.87
N LYS A 104 14.68 1.67 6.65
CA LYS A 104 13.58 0.74 6.34
C LYS A 104 14.00 -0.71 6.57
N ARG A 105 15.20 -1.09 6.12
CA ARG A 105 15.77 -2.44 6.32
C ARG A 105 15.94 -2.76 7.79
N ASP A 106 16.43 -1.81 8.58
CA ASP A 106 16.60 -1.99 10.03
C ASP A 106 15.26 -2.18 10.73
N MET A 107 14.27 -1.33 10.43
CA MET A 107 12.93 -1.48 10.99
C MET A 107 12.28 -2.81 10.61
N GLU A 108 12.39 -3.25 9.35
CA GLU A 108 11.86 -4.55 8.91
C GLU A 108 12.51 -5.73 9.64
N ARG A 109 13.82 -5.64 9.94
CA ARG A 109 14.53 -6.64 10.74
C ARG A 109 14.04 -6.64 12.19
N GLU A 110 14.02 -5.49 12.84
CA GLU A 110 13.67 -5.34 14.26
C GLU A 110 12.21 -5.71 14.56
N THR A 111 11.32 -5.42 13.62
CA THR A 111 9.86 -5.66 13.77
C THR A 111 9.39 -6.94 13.10
N PHE A 112 10.30 -7.70 12.48
CA PHE A 112 10.01 -8.88 11.67
C PHE A 112 8.95 -8.63 10.57
N SER A 113 8.84 -7.38 10.13
CA SER A 113 7.93 -6.97 9.06
C SER A 113 8.56 -7.18 7.70
N THR A 114 7.75 -7.53 6.70
CA THR A 114 8.14 -7.45 5.30
C THR A 114 7.18 -6.53 4.56
N LEU A 115 7.67 -5.38 4.13
CA LEU A 115 6.92 -4.35 3.42
C LEU A 115 7.21 -4.43 1.92
N ILE A 116 6.15 -4.58 1.13
CA ILE A 116 6.22 -4.60 -0.32
C ILE A 116 5.64 -3.32 -0.91
N LYS A 117 6.33 -2.78 -1.92
CA LYS A 117 5.86 -1.63 -2.69
C LYS A 117 4.56 -1.98 -3.41
N ARG A 118 3.50 -1.19 -3.20
CA ARG A 118 2.17 -1.45 -3.77
C ARG A 118 1.76 -0.44 -4.82
N THR A 119 1.93 0.84 -4.52
CA THR A 119 1.49 1.93 -5.39
C THR A 119 2.45 3.08 -5.29
N THR A 120 2.70 3.74 -6.41
CA THR A 120 3.43 5.01 -6.47
C THR A 120 2.56 6.00 -7.23
N TRP A 121 2.48 7.23 -6.73
CA TRP A 121 1.77 8.30 -7.39
C TRP A 121 2.51 9.63 -7.17
N ILE A 122 2.30 10.57 -8.07
CA ILE A 122 2.89 11.91 -8.02
C ILE A 122 1.79 12.90 -7.65
N ARG A 123 2.07 13.79 -6.69
CA ARG A 123 1.22 14.96 -6.35
C ARG A 123 2.09 16.21 -6.34
N GLY A 124 1.50 17.38 -6.15
CA GLY A 124 2.25 18.64 -6.06
C GLY A 124 3.37 18.65 -5.00
N LYS A 125 3.24 17.84 -3.94
CA LYS A 125 4.28 17.69 -2.89
C LYS A 125 5.51 16.87 -3.36
N GLY A 126 5.35 16.03 -4.36
CA GLY A 126 6.40 15.13 -4.85
C GLY A 126 5.87 13.73 -5.18
N LYS A 127 6.79 12.75 -5.20
CA LYS A 127 6.49 11.35 -5.54
C LYS A 127 6.28 10.54 -4.26
N THR A 128 5.06 10.07 -4.04
CA THR A 128 4.72 9.24 -2.88
C THR A 128 4.68 7.77 -3.29
N THR A 129 5.36 6.92 -2.53
CA THR A 129 5.28 5.45 -2.64
C THR A 129 4.71 4.86 -1.36
N MET A 130 3.71 3.99 -1.51
CA MET A 130 3.16 3.18 -0.43
C MET A 130 3.75 1.78 -0.45
N TYR A 131 4.15 1.34 0.72
CA TYR A 131 4.52 -0.02 1.03
C TYR A 131 3.52 -0.57 2.05
N LEU A 132 3.07 -1.80 1.84
CA LEU A 132 2.16 -2.50 2.76
C LEU A 132 2.79 -3.83 3.16
N CYS A 133 2.36 -4.36 4.30
CA CYS A 133 2.75 -5.70 4.72
C CYS A 133 2.55 -6.74 3.58
N HIS A 134 3.54 -7.63 3.42
CA HIS A 134 3.54 -8.72 2.46
C HIS A 134 2.36 -9.69 2.67
N ASN A 135 1.96 -9.88 3.93
CA ASN A 135 0.83 -10.73 4.32
C ASN A 135 -0.53 -10.02 4.14
N ALA A 136 -0.55 -8.71 3.86
CA ALA A 136 -1.76 -7.98 3.50
C ALA A 136 -2.18 -8.21 2.04
N GLY A 137 -3.46 -7.98 1.74
CA GLY A 137 -4.05 -8.18 0.41
C GLY A 137 -4.54 -9.61 0.18
N GLY A 138 -4.98 -10.30 1.23
CA GLY A 138 -5.77 -11.52 1.13
C GLY A 138 -7.22 -11.21 0.74
N ASN A 139 -7.96 -12.21 0.26
CA ASN A 139 -9.38 -12.04 -0.11
C ASN A 139 -10.32 -12.08 1.11
N GLY A 140 -9.81 -11.94 2.35
CA GLY A 140 -10.65 -11.90 3.55
C GLY A 140 -11.45 -13.18 3.72
N CYS A 141 -10.82 -14.36 3.61
CA CYS A 141 -11.50 -15.61 3.89
C CYS A 141 -11.82 -15.69 5.38
N ILE A 142 -13.05 -15.34 5.73
CA ILE A 142 -13.67 -15.64 7.03
C ILE A 142 -13.60 -17.17 7.20
N ARG A 143 -13.22 -17.63 8.39
CA ARG A 143 -13.12 -19.04 8.82
C ARG A 143 -14.49 -19.75 8.87
N GLU A 144 -15.39 -19.50 7.93
CA GLU A 144 -16.51 -20.40 7.68
C GLU A 144 -15.91 -21.71 7.17
N ALA A 145 -16.16 -22.79 7.91
CA ALA A 145 -15.57 -24.11 7.76
C ALA A 145 -15.68 -24.68 6.34
N ARG A 146 -14.82 -24.25 5.43
CA ARG A 146 -14.74 -24.79 4.08
C ARG A 146 -14.00 -26.12 4.15
N LYS A 147 -14.76 -27.18 3.92
CA LYS A 147 -14.34 -28.59 3.96
C LYS A 147 -12.97 -28.78 3.35
N GLU A 148 -12.21 -29.64 4.02
CA GLU A 148 -10.88 -30.19 3.83
C GLU A 148 -10.61 -30.81 2.44
N LYS A 149 -10.95 -30.10 1.36
CA LYS A 149 -10.72 -30.55 -0.01
C LYS A 149 -10.23 -29.37 -0.83
N GLU A 150 -8.93 -29.12 -0.73
CA GLU A 150 -8.10 -28.65 -1.84
C GLU A 150 -6.65 -28.51 -1.36
N ARG A 151 -5.80 -29.45 -1.79
CA ARG A 151 -4.34 -29.47 -1.60
C ARG A 151 -3.60 -28.36 -2.38
N HIS A 152 -4.28 -27.29 -2.77
CA HIS A 152 -3.65 -26.18 -3.50
C HIS A 152 -3.04 -25.18 -2.51
N LYS A 153 -1.74 -24.94 -2.67
CA LYS A 153 -0.86 -23.98 -1.98
C LYS A 153 -1.64 -22.82 -1.34
N ARG A 154 -1.96 -22.94 -0.04
CA ARG A 154 -2.72 -21.92 0.71
C ARG A 154 -1.99 -20.58 0.64
N SER A 155 -2.69 -19.53 0.21
CA SER A 155 -2.20 -18.15 0.33
C SER A 155 -1.99 -17.83 1.81
N LYS A 156 -0.81 -17.34 2.18
CA LYS A 156 -0.50 -16.86 3.55
C LYS A 156 -1.22 -15.55 3.92
N ARG A 157 -1.96 -14.95 2.97
CA ARG A 157 -2.64 -13.66 3.14
C ARG A 157 -4.06 -13.87 3.62
N PHE A 158 -4.34 -13.54 4.88
CA PHE A 158 -5.63 -13.76 5.54
C PHE A 158 -6.58 -12.57 5.37
N HIS A 159 -6.15 -11.39 5.81
CA HIS A 159 -6.97 -10.18 5.73
C HIS A 159 -6.58 -9.29 4.56
N LYS A 160 -7.55 -8.49 4.11
CA LYS A 160 -7.38 -7.54 3.02
C LYS A 160 -6.41 -6.42 3.40
N HIS A 161 -6.46 -5.98 4.66
CA HIS A 161 -5.65 -4.88 5.19
C HIS A 161 -4.89 -5.32 6.44
N CYS A 162 -3.83 -4.59 6.75
CA CYS A 162 -2.98 -4.75 7.93
C CYS A 162 -2.53 -3.34 8.35
N PRO A 163 -2.49 -3.03 9.66
CA PRO A 163 -2.02 -1.75 10.16
C PRO A 163 -0.53 -1.49 9.90
N CYS A 164 0.28 -2.54 9.63
CA CYS A 164 1.66 -2.36 9.19
C CYS A 164 1.75 -1.78 7.77
N PHE A 165 2.21 -0.52 7.67
CA PHE A 165 2.38 0.22 6.43
C PHE A 165 3.59 1.15 6.49
N LEU A 166 4.06 1.59 5.32
CA LEU A 166 5.03 2.67 5.19
C LEU A 166 4.65 3.54 3.99
N LYS A 167 4.54 4.84 4.24
CA LYS A 167 4.34 5.87 3.22
C LYS A 167 5.60 6.71 3.15
N MET A 168 6.29 6.63 2.02
CA MET A 168 7.46 7.46 1.73
C MET A 168 7.09 8.51 0.68
N THR A 169 7.48 9.77 0.89
CA THR A 169 7.29 10.87 -0.07
C THR A 169 8.63 11.50 -0.38
N GLU A 170 9.09 11.32 -1.61
CA GLU A 170 10.22 12.06 -2.18
C GLU A 170 9.73 13.47 -2.51
N CYS A 171 10.06 14.44 -1.66
CA CYS A 171 9.61 15.83 -1.81
C CYS A 171 10.35 16.52 -2.95
N VAL A 172 9.71 17.52 -3.57
CA VAL A 172 10.33 18.34 -4.64
C VAL A 172 11.59 19.07 -4.14
N LYS A 173 11.67 19.35 -2.84
CA LYS A 173 12.84 19.96 -2.18
C LYS A 173 14.04 19.01 -2.02
N GLY A 174 13.87 17.71 -2.31
CA GLY A 174 14.91 16.69 -2.23
C GLY A 174 14.91 15.87 -0.94
N ASN A 175 14.24 16.31 0.13
CA ASN A 175 14.09 15.52 1.35
C ASN A 175 13.06 14.38 1.18
N ILE A 176 13.21 13.33 1.98
CA ILE A 176 12.28 12.20 2.00
C ILE A 176 11.53 12.23 3.32
N GLU A 177 10.21 12.40 3.24
CA GLU A 177 9.33 12.30 4.39
C GLU A 177 8.73 10.90 4.47
N VAL A 178 8.71 10.33 5.66
CA VAL A 178 8.19 9.00 5.92
C VAL A 178 7.18 9.03 7.05
N VAL A 179 6.04 8.35 6.83
CA VAL A 179 5.07 8.01 7.85
C VAL A 179 4.87 6.49 7.82
N ALA A 180 5.10 5.81 8.92
CA ALA A 180 5.04 4.34 9.00
C ALA A 180 4.42 3.86 10.31
N SER A 181 3.94 2.62 10.30
CA SER A 181 3.62 1.83 11.49
C SER A 181 4.00 0.39 11.20
N PHE A 182 4.60 -0.29 12.17
CA PHE A 182 5.08 -1.67 12.01
C PHE A 182 4.25 -2.68 12.83
N GLY A 183 3.25 -2.22 13.59
CA GLY A 183 2.33 -3.10 14.30
C GLY A 183 1.47 -3.93 13.34
N HIS A 184 1.30 -5.22 13.65
CA HIS A 184 0.50 -6.15 12.85
C HIS A 184 -0.76 -6.57 13.60
N TYR A 185 -1.87 -6.70 12.88
CA TYR A 185 -3.13 -7.16 13.44
C TYR A 185 -3.89 -8.02 12.44
N GLY A 186 -4.55 -9.07 12.94
CA GLY A 186 -5.31 -10.04 12.14
C GLY A 186 -4.47 -11.12 11.45
N HIS A 187 -3.14 -11.12 11.58
CA HIS A 187 -2.34 -12.24 11.13
C HIS A 187 -1.09 -12.40 11.99
N ASP A 188 -0.62 -13.64 12.11
CA ASP A 188 0.62 -13.92 12.81
C ASP A 188 1.82 -13.39 12.02
N LEU A 189 2.82 -12.90 12.76
CA LEU A 189 4.18 -12.81 12.28
C LEU A 189 4.79 -14.21 12.43
N ASN A 190 5.38 -14.73 11.36
CA ASN A 190 6.15 -15.95 11.45
C ASN A 190 7.62 -15.61 11.21
N PRO A 191 8.42 -15.41 12.28
CA PRO A 191 9.85 -15.12 12.20
C PRO A 191 10.63 -16.24 11.49
N VAL A 192 10.11 -17.48 11.48
CA VAL A 192 10.73 -18.63 10.82
C VAL A 192 10.55 -18.57 9.29
N LEU A 193 9.64 -17.73 8.78
CA LEU A 193 9.34 -17.60 7.35
C LEU A 193 9.66 -16.21 6.79
N SER A 194 10.09 -15.24 7.61
CA SER A 194 10.73 -14.02 7.12
C SER A 194 12.00 -14.43 6.37
N LYS A 195 12.17 -13.92 5.14
CA LYS A 195 13.40 -14.17 4.38
C LYS A 195 14.57 -13.70 5.22
N LEU A 196 15.48 -14.62 5.53
CA LEU A 196 16.77 -14.26 6.07
C LEU A 196 17.45 -13.30 5.07
N PRO A 197 18.09 -12.22 5.56
CA PRO A 197 18.99 -11.43 4.73
C PRO A 197 19.95 -12.33 3.95
N ALA A 198 20.28 -11.96 2.71
CA ALA A 198 21.18 -12.78 1.87
C ALA A 198 22.55 -13.00 2.53
N GLU A 199 22.94 -12.06 3.39
CA GLU A 199 24.15 -12.03 4.22
C GLU A 199 24.12 -13.19 5.23
N ASP A 200 23.02 -13.28 6.00
CA ASP A 200 22.78 -14.34 6.97
C ASP A 200 22.60 -15.69 6.28
N GLU A 201 21.96 -15.71 5.10
CA GLU A 201 21.80 -16.93 4.30
C GLU A 201 23.14 -17.44 3.79
N CYS A 202 24.04 -16.56 3.34
CA CYS A 202 25.40 -16.92 2.94
C CYS A 202 26.19 -17.45 4.13
N TYR A 203 26.17 -16.73 5.26
CA TYR A 203 26.85 -17.16 6.49
C TYR A 203 26.37 -18.53 6.98
N ILE A 204 25.06 -18.75 7.03
CA ILE A 204 24.48 -20.05 7.42
C ILE A 204 24.92 -21.14 6.44
N LYS A 205 24.88 -20.87 5.13
CA LYS A 205 25.35 -21.83 4.11
C LYS A 205 26.82 -22.20 4.31
N ASP A 206 27.68 -21.22 4.53
CA ASP A 206 29.11 -21.44 4.73
C ASP A 206 29.39 -22.24 6.02
N MET A 207 28.67 -21.95 7.10
CA MET A 207 28.80 -22.70 8.37
C MET A 207 28.28 -24.14 8.28
N LEU A 208 27.21 -24.38 7.52
CA LEU A 208 26.69 -25.72 7.26
C LEU A 208 27.63 -26.53 6.36
N VAL A 209 28.22 -25.90 5.33
CA VAL A 209 29.25 -26.53 4.49
C VAL A 209 30.50 -26.87 5.30
N ALA A 210 30.85 -26.03 6.28
CA ALA A 210 31.93 -26.30 7.24
C ALA A 210 31.60 -27.39 8.27
N GLY A 211 30.43 -28.03 8.20
CA GLY A 211 30.04 -29.13 9.09
C GLY A 211 29.70 -28.69 10.51
N ILE A 212 29.47 -27.38 10.74
CA ILE A 212 29.11 -26.88 12.06
C ILE A 212 27.64 -27.24 12.34
N PRO A 213 27.33 -27.89 13.47
CA PRO A 213 25.96 -28.25 13.82
C PRO A 213 25.07 -27.01 13.90
N PRO A 214 23.82 -27.04 13.38
CA PRO A 214 22.91 -25.88 13.36
C PRO A 214 22.69 -25.23 14.74
N GLN A 215 22.76 -26.04 15.80
CA GLN A 215 22.65 -25.62 17.21
C GLN A 215 23.73 -24.62 17.63
N LYS A 216 24.90 -24.60 16.97
CA LYS A 216 26.01 -23.66 17.22
C LYS A 216 25.99 -22.43 16.29
N VAL A 217 25.13 -22.43 15.26
CA VAL A 217 25.01 -21.33 14.29
C VAL A 217 23.95 -20.31 14.74
N ALA A 218 22.88 -20.78 15.37
CA ALA A 218 21.75 -19.96 15.84
C ALA A 218 22.05 -18.82 16.84
N PRO A 219 23.05 -18.87 17.74
CA PRO A 219 23.23 -17.83 18.76
C PRO A 219 23.76 -16.47 18.24
N ARG A 220 24.11 -16.36 16.95
CA ARG A 220 24.75 -15.16 16.36
C ARG A 220 23.88 -14.40 15.36
N ILE A 221 22.65 -14.84 15.17
CA ILE A 221 21.67 -14.16 14.31
C ILE A 221 20.60 -13.64 15.25
N MET A 222 20.81 -12.42 15.75
CA MET A 222 19.84 -11.58 16.46
C MET A 222 19.98 -10.15 15.92
#